data_AF-E2NIU0-F1
#
_entry.id   AF-E2NIU0-F1
#
_cell.length_a   1.000
_cell.length_b   1.000
_cell.length_c   1.000
_cell.angle_alpha   90.00
_cell.angle_beta   90.00
_cell.angle_gamma   90.00
#
_symmetry.space_group_name_H-M   'P 1'
#
loop_
_entity.id
_entity.type
_entity.pdbx_description
1 polymer ?
#
loop_
_entity_poly.entity_id
_entity_poly.type
_entity_poly.pdbx_seq_one_letter_code
_entity_poly.pdbx_strand_id
1 'polypeptide(L)'
;MRIKRMFIAILLISVSSMLSAQLTYGTTGLLHAPSAEMQKDKTVMLGGNFMNKEITPPTWYYHTYNYFLNVTILPWMEVAYTCTLFKAEALGLKPYGYSGFTNQDRYFSIRLRALKEGQFWRYMPAVVFGTSDPFTSSGGGSIGSTEGNGYYSRFYAAATKHISIGKEEIGVHLSYLYNKRKEYKLNG
;
A
#
# COMPACT_ATOMS: atom_id res chain seq x y z
N MET A 1 13.98 34.66 -10.52
CA MET A 1 13.21 33.54 -11.13
C MET A 1 14.08 32.34 -11.55
N ARG A 2 15.34 32.53 -12.00
CA ARG A 2 16.30 31.45 -12.38
C ARG A 2 16.71 30.53 -11.23
N ILE A 3 17.00 31.07 -10.04
CA ILE A 3 17.47 30.30 -8.88
C ILE A 3 16.42 29.28 -8.39
N LYS A 4 15.15 29.67 -8.28
CA LYS A 4 14.06 28.75 -7.89
C LYS A 4 13.92 27.56 -8.87
N ARG A 5 14.07 27.80 -10.17
CA ARG A 5 14.00 26.75 -11.21
C ARG A 5 15.21 25.81 -11.15
N MET A 6 16.39 26.33 -10.82
CA MET A 6 17.59 25.52 -10.56
C MET A 6 17.43 24.62 -9.34
N PHE A 7 16.90 25.14 -8.23
CA PHE A 7 16.63 24.31 -7.04
C PHE A 7 15.65 23.18 -7.33
N ILE A 8 14.59 23.45 -8.09
CA ILE A 8 13.63 22.43 -8.51
C ILE A 8 14.30 21.39 -9.42
N ALA A 9 15.13 21.82 -10.38
CA ALA A 9 15.85 20.90 -11.26
C ALA A 9 16.85 20.02 -10.49
N ILE A 10 17.61 20.59 -9.54
CA ILE A 10 18.53 19.84 -8.68
C ILE A 10 17.76 18.85 -7.80
N LEU A 11 16.62 19.25 -7.23
CA LEU A 11 15.75 18.36 -6.45
C LEU A 11 15.27 17.19 -7.32
N LEU A 12 14.78 17.45 -8.53
CA LEU A 12 14.27 16.42 -9.44
C LEU A 12 15.37 15.46 -9.92
N ILE A 13 16.59 15.95 -10.17
CA ILE A 13 17.74 15.12 -10.56
C ILE A 13 18.20 14.25 -9.38
N SER A 14 18.22 14.80 -8.16
CA SER A 14 18.60 14.07 -6.95
C SER A 14 17.62 12.95 -6.57
N VAL A 15 16.35 13.06 -6.99
CA VAL A 15 15.33 12.03 -6.75
C VAL A 15 15.54 10.79 -7.62
N SER A 16 16.13 10.93 -8.82
CA SER A 16 16.31 9.81 -9.76
C SER A 16 17.28 8.73 -9.30
N SER A 17 18.26 9.06 -8.44
CA SER A 17 19.25 8.12 -7.90
C SER A 17 18.78 7.39 -6.63
N MET A 18 17.58 7.69 -6.12
CA MET A 18 16.99 7.06 -4.92
C MET A 18 15.60 6.48 -5.18
N LEU A 19 15.28 6.15 -6.44
CA LEU A 19 14.00 5.55 -6.81
C LEU A 19 13.91 4.12 -6.26
N SER A 20 13.46 4.00 -5.01
CA SER A 20 12.92 2.76 -4.49
C SER A 20 11.61 2.44 -5.23
N ALA A 21 11.32 1.13 -5.38
CA ALA A 21 10.07 0.69 -5.98
C ALA A 21 8.87 1.38 -5.29
N GLN A 22 7.91 1.81 -6.09
CA GLN A 22 6.77 2.61 -5.64
C GLN A 22 5.86 1.78 -4.72
N LEU A 23 5.69 2.18 -3.45
CA LEU A 23 4.78 1.50 -2.52
C LEU A 23 3.32 1.88 -2.82
N THR A 24 2.68 1.15 -3.73
CA THR A 24 1.31 1.42 -4.20
C THR A 24 0.32 1.50 -3.04
N TYR A 25 0.45 0.68 -2.00
CA TYR A 25 -0.51 0.62 -0.89
C TYR A 25 -0.09 1.38 0.38
N GLY A 26 1.03 2.10 0.35
CA GLY A 26 1.54 2.84 1.50
C GLY A 26 2.10 1.98 2.64
N THR A 27 2.30 0.68 2.39
CA THR A 27 2.99 -0.26 3.28
C THR A 27 4.18 -0.89 2.59
N THR A 28 5.17 -1.34 3.36
CA THR A 28 6.33 -2.05 2.79
C THR A 28 5.87 -3.32 2.07
N GLY A 29 6.46 -3.57 0.91
CA GLY A 29 6.01 -4.62 0.01
C GLY A 29 6.49 -4.35 -1.41
N LEU A 30 6.15 -5.25 -2.33
CA LEU A 30 6.45 -5.11 -3.75
C LEU A 30 5.28 -4.44 -4.45
N LEU A 31 5.36 -3.16 -4.82
CA LEU A 31 4.31 -2.46 -5.59
C LEU A 31 2.88 -2.78 -5.06
N HIS A 32 2.19 -3.70 -5.72
CA HIS A 32 0.85 -4.20 -5.39
C HIS A 32 0.80 -5.58 -4.70
N ALA A 33 1.90 -6.34 -4.68
CA ALA A 33 2.02 -7.65 -4.04
C ALA A 33 2.63 -7.54 -2.63
N PRO A 34 1.97 -8.09 -1.60
CA PRO A 34 2.56 -8.15 -0.27
C PRO A 34 3.84 -8.99 -0.24
N SER A 35 4.81 -8.56 0.56
CA SER A 35 6.00 -9.34 0.93
C SER A 35 6.12 -9.44 2.45
N ALA A 36 7.06 -10.25 2.94
CA ALA A 36 7.42 -10.29 4.35
C ALA A 36 8.50 -9.28 4.76
N GLU A 37 8.84 -8.34 3.86
CA GLU A 37 9.80 -7.27 4.15
C GLU A 37 9.26 -6.29 5.18
N MET A 38 10.13 -5.81 6.06
CA MET A 38 9.79 -4.80 7.06
C MET A 38 10.82 -3.69 7.00
N GLN A 39 10.40 -2.44 7.18
CA GLN A 39 11.37 -1.38 7.44
C GLN A 39 12.11 -1.64 8.75
N LYS A 40 13.20 -0.89 8.95
CA LYS A 40 13.82 -0.76 10.26
C LYS A 40 12.80 -0.19 11.28
N ASP A 41 12.95 -0.56 12.54
CA ASP A 41 12.16 0.02 13.61
C ASP A 41 12.37 1.54 13.74
N LYS A 42 11.35 2.24 14.24
CA LYS A 42 11.31 3.70 14.37
C LYS A 42 11.43 4.43 13.04
N THR A 43 11.04 3.78 11.95
CA THR A 43 10.96 4.38 10.61
C THR A 43 9.60 5.03 10.41
N VAL A 44 9.61 6.25 9.88
CA VAL A 44 8.42 6.94 9.35
C VAL A 44 8.61 7.12 7.85
N MET A 45 7.61 6.73 7.07
CA MET A 45 7.57 6.99 5.62
C MET A 45 6.34 7.82 5.27
N LEU A 46 6.54 8.82 4.43
CA LEU A 46 5.50 9.64 3.83
C LEU A 46 5.64 9.52 2.33
N GLY A 47 4.53 9.36 1.63
CA GLY A 47 4.58 9.20 0.18
C GLY A 47 3.27 9.50 -0.49
N GLY A 48 3.33 9.61 -1.81
CA GLY A 48 2.16 9.73 -2.66
C GLY A 48 2.42 9.07 -4.00
N ASN A 49 1.39 8.46 -4.56
CA ASN A 49 1.48 7.63 -5.74
C ASN A 49 0.47 8.05 -6.78
N PHE A 50 0.88 8.04 -8.05
CA PHE A 50 -0.07 7.82 -9.14
C PHE A 50 -0.56 6.37 -9.10
N MET A 51 -1.86 6.19 -9.25
CA MET A 51 -2.53 4.89 -9.23
C MET A 51 -3.19 4.66 -10.59
N ASN A 52 -2.74 3.63 -11.28
CA ASN A 52 -3.42 3.19 -12.50
C ASN A 52 -4.81 2.63 -12.13
N LYS A 53 -5.82 2.83 -13.00
CA LYS A 53 -7.18 2.32 -12.76
C LYS A 53 -7.22 0.79 -12.67
N GLU A 54 -6.28 0.11 -13.32
CA GLU A 54 -6.19 -1.37 -13.32
C GLU A 54 -5.77 -1.96 -11.96
N ILE A 55 -5.23 -1.13 -11.06
CA ILE A 55 -4.81 -1.53 -9.70
C ILE A 55 -5.70 -0.90 -8.61
N THR A 56 -6.80 -0.28 -9.01
CA THR A 56 -7.83 0.28 -8.11
C THR A 56 -9.10 -0.57 -8.16
N PRO A 57 -10.08 -0.35 -7.27
CA PRO A 57 -11.34 -1.08 -7.34
C PRO A 57 -11.97 -1.02 -8.74
N PRO A 58 -12.57 -2.11 -9.26
CA PRO A 58 -13.06 -2.16 -10.65
C PRO A 58 -14.12 -1.11 -11.00
N THR A 59 -14.82 -0.57 -10.00
CA THR A 59 -15.79 0.51 -10.17
C THR A 59 -15.14 1.86 -10.48
N TRP A 60 -13.82 2.00 -10.30
CA TRP A 60 -13.07 3.22 -10.51
C TRP A 60 -12.47 3.23 -11.91
N TYR A 61 -13.25 3.69 -12.88
CA TYR A 61 -12.86 3.75 -14.31
C TYR A 61 -11.89 4.89 -14.66
N TYR A 62 -11.14 5.41 -13.68
CA TYR A 62 -10.27 6.58 -13.80
C TYR A 62 -8.96 6.39 -13.04
N HIS A 63 -7.89 7.04 -13.50
CA HIS A 63 -6.64 7.10 -12.75
C HIS A 63 -6.78 8.01 -11.55
N THR A 64 -6.19 7.61 -10.43
CA THR A 64 -6.26 8.37 -9.19
C THR A 64 -4.88 8.54 -8.58
N TYR A 65 -4.84 9.17 -7.41
CA TYR A 65 -3.66 9.31 -6.60
C TYR A 65 -3.97 8.85 -5.18
N ASN A 66 -2.94 8.35 -4.51
CA ASN A 66 -3.00 8.20 -3.06
C ASN A 66 -1.86 8.93 -2.39
N TYR A 67 -2.01 9.12 -1.09
CA TYR A 67 -0.95 9.57 -0.21
C TYR A 67 -1.07 8.83 1.12
N PHE A 68 0.06 8.62 1.77
CA PHE A 68 0.11 7.76 2.95
C PHE A 68 1.14 8.23 3.97
N LEU A 69 0.87 7.86 5.22
CA LEU A 69 1.79 7.89 6.35
C LEU A 69 1.95 6.45 6.84
N ASN A 70 3.18 5.96 6.84
CA ASN A 70 3.56 4.66 7.37
C ASN A 70 4.49 4.84 8.56
N VAL A 71 4.27 4.06 9.62
CA VAL A 71 5.12 4.02 10.79
C VAL A 71 5.45 2.57 11.12
N THR A 72 6.73 2.23 11.06
CA THR A 72 7.24 0.97 11.60
C THR A 72 7.70 1.21 13.03
N ILE A 73 6.85 0.87 13.98
CA ILE A 73 7.04 1.19 15.41
C ILE A 73 8.08 0.24 16.01
N LEU A 74 7.94 -1.06 15.70
CA LEU A 74 8.80 -2.15 16.15
C LEU A 74 9.29 -2.90 14.93
N PRO A 75 10.40 -3.66 15.01
CA PRO A 75 10.93 -4.36 13.84
C PRO A 75 9.99 -5.44 13.28
N TRP A 76 8.89 -5.73 14.00
CA TRP A 76 7.84 -6.68 13.61
C TRP A 76 6.45 -6.04 13.47
N MET A 77 6.30 -4.72 13.66
CA MET A 77 4.99 -4.05 13.60
C MET A 77 5.05 -2.77 12.77
N GLU A 78 4.23 -2.74 11.72
CA GLU A 78 4.06 -1.61 10.82
C GLU A 78 2.58 -1.22 10.75
N VAL A 79 2.29 0.08 10.82
CA VAL A 79 0.95 0.63 10.70
C VAL A 79 0.99 1.74 9.65
N ALA A 80 0.01 1.76 8.75
CA ALA A 80 -0.12 2.81 7.74
C ALA A 80 -1.52 3.40 7.74
N TYR A 81 -1.60 4.68 7.41
CA TYR A 81 -2.82 5.38 7.08
C TYR A 81 -2.70 5.89 5.64
N THR A 82 -3.62 5.47 4.78
CA THR A 82 -3.60 5.77 3.36
C THR A 82 -4.91 6.44 2.96
N CYS A 83 -4.79 7.50 2.16
CA CYS A 83 -5.90 8.20 1.56
C CYS A 83 -5.82 8.07 0.03
N THR A 84 -6.89 7.61 -0.61
CA THR A 84 -6.99 7.54 -2.08
C THR A 84 -8.07 8.49 -2.58
N LEU A 85 -7.76 9.29 -3.60
CA LEU A 85 -8.68 10.33 -4.09
C LEU A 85 -9.86 9.74 -4.88
N PHE A 86 -11.04 10.31 -4.68
CA PHE A 86 -12.24 10.06 -5.45
C PHE A 86 -12.49 11.17 -6.46
N LYS A 87 -12.86 10.77 -7.67
CA LYS A 87 -13.35 11.70 -8.68
C LYS A 87 -14.85 11.91 -8.52
N ALA A 88 -15.29 13.17 -8.57
CA ALA A 88 -16.68 13.57 -8.42
C ALA A 88 -17.61 12.83 -9.40
N GLU A 89 -17.15 12.59 -10.63
CA GLU A 89 -17.92 11.93 -11.67
C GLU A 89 -18.19 10.46 -11.33
N ALA A 90 -17.24 9.77 -10.70
CA ALA A 90 -17.42 8.38 -10.28
C ALA A 90 -18.32 8.24 -9.05
N LEU A 91 -18.41 9.30 -8.23
CA LEU A 91 -19.34 9.38 -7.11
C LEU A 91 -20.74 9.86 -7.51
N GLY A 92 -20.98 10.15 -8.80
CA GLY A 92 -22.26 10.69 -9.27
C GLY A 92 -22.53 12.11 -8.76
N LEU A 93 -21.49 12.86 -8.37
CA LEU A 93 -21.62 14.19 -7.77
C LEU A 93 -21.66 15.34 -8.82
N LYS A 94 -21.50 15.01 -10.10
CA LYS A 94 -21.55 15.97 -11.21
C LYS A 94 -22.85 16.81 -11.23
N PRO A 95 -24.06 16.25 -10.99
CA PRO A 95 -25.30 17.03 -10.94
C PRO A 95 -25.34 18.07 -9.82
N TYR A 96 -24.50 17.93 -8.79
CA TYR A 96 -24.39 18.87 -7.67
C TYR A 96 -23.28 19.90 -7.85
N GLY A 97 -22.69 20.01 -9.06
CA GLY A 97 -21.67 21.00 -9.40
C GLY A 97 -20.23 20.61 -9.04
N TYR A 98 -20.01 19.41 -8.50
CA TYR A 98 -18.66 18.92 -8.21
C TYR A 98 -17.99 18.35 -9.46
N SER A 99 -16.69 18.61 -9.62
CA SER A 99 -15.86 18.07 -10.70
C SER A 99 -14.46 17.73 -10.22
N GLY A 100 -13.77 16.82 -10.90
CA GLY A 100 -12.40 16.46 -10.54
C GLY A 100 -12.29 15.71 -9.20
N PHE A 101 -11.11 15.76 -8.57
CA PHE A 101 -10.89 15.10 -7.27
C PHE A 101 -11.52 15.91 -6.15
N THR A 102 -12.65 15.45 -5.60
CA THR A 102 -13.45 16.21 -4.63
C THR A 102 -13.64 15.51 -3.28
N ASN A 103 -13.24 14.24 -3.18
CA ASN A 103 -13.40 13.43 -1.98
C ASN A 103 -12.25 12.42 -1.88
N GLN A 104 -12.16 11.66 -0.79
CA GLN A 104 -11.14 10.64 -0.56
C GLN A 104 -11.67 9.45 0.23
N ASP A 105 -11.20 8.27 -0.15
CA ASP A 105 -11.26 7.08 0.67
C ASP A 105 -10.10 7.08 1.68
N ARG A 106 -10.33 6.57 2.89
CA ARG A 106 -9.34 6.61 3.97
C ARG A 106 -9.36 5.28 4.69
N TYR A 107 -8.20 4.65 4.79
CA TYR A 107 -8.10 3.36 5.44
C TYR A 107 -6.78 3.18 6.19
N PHE A 108 -6.82 2.28 7.17
CA PHE A 108 -5.64 1.84 7.90
C PHE A 108 -5.15 0.51 7.34
N SER A 109 -3.85 0.31 7.37
CA SER A 109 -3.20 -0.99 7.16
C SER A 109 -2.33 -1.34 8.35
N ILE A 110 -2.26 -2.63 8.68
CA ILE A 110 -1.43 -3.16 9.75
C ILE A 110 -0.66 -4.36 9.21
N ARG A 111 0.62 -4.46 9.56
CA ARG A 111 1.47 -5.61 9.23
C ARG A 111 2.21 -6.07 10.47
N LEU A 112 2.12 -7.37 10.74
CA LEU A 112 2.75 -8.03 11.87
C LEU A 112 3.65 -9.15 11.35
N ARG A 113 4.96 -9.03 11.57
CA ARG A 113 5.92 -10.08 11.24
C ARG A 113 5.91 -11.13 12.33
N ALA A 114 5.36 -12.30 12.00
CA ALA A 114 5.36 -13.46 12.88
C ALA A 114 6.74 -14.12 12.97
N LEU A 115 7.46 -14.18 11.85
CA LEU A 115 8.79 -14.82 11.77
C LEU A 115 9.77 -13.88 11.08
N LYS A 116 10.93 -13.64 11.71
CA LYS A 116 12.07 -13.04 11.02
C LYS A 116 12.80 -14.12 10.22
N GLU A 117 13.28 -13.77 9.03
CA GLU A 117 14.08 -14.68 8.21
C GLU A 117 15.26 -15.23 9.01
N GLY A 118 15.50 -16.55 8.93
CA GLY A 118 16.62 -17.19 9.62
C GLY A 118 16.49 -17.30 11.15
N GLN A 119 15.36 -16.91 11.75
CA GLN A 119 15.22 -16.82 13.21
C GLN A 119 15.37 -18.16 13.96
N PHE A 120 14.86 -19.26 13.42
CA PHE A 120 14.98 -20.60 14.03
C PHE A 120 15.94 -21.52 13.29
N TRP A 121 16.04 -21.40 11.96
CA TRP A 121 17.03 -22.11 11.14
C TRP A 121 17.39 -21.30 9.90
N ARG A 122 18.58 -21.53 9.33
CA ARG A 122 19.18 -20.74 8.24
C ARG A 122 18.25 -20.51 7.03
N TYR A 123 17.49 -21.52 6.64
CA TYR A 123 16.63 -21.49 5.45
C TYR A 123 15.19 -21.01 5.71
N MET A 124 14.85 -20.67 6.97
CA MET A 124 13.50 -20.24 7.30
C MET A 124 13.19 -18.89 6.62
N PRO A 125 12.05 -18.75 5.92
CA PRO A 125 11.63 -17.46 5.38
C PRO A 125 11.14 -16.52 6.49
N ALA A 126 11.14 -15.23 6.23
CA ALA A 126 10.33 -14.29 7.00
C ALA A 126 8.84 -14.54 6.71
N VAL A 127 7.98 -14.33 7.69
CA VAL A 127 6.52 -14.44 7.54
C VAL A 127 5.83 -13.22 8.15
N VAL A 128 4.96 -12.58 7.38
CA VAL A 128 4.14 -11.44 7.78
C VAL A 128 2.67 -11.75 7.56
N PHE A 129 1.85 -11.40 8.55
CA PHE A 129 0.41 -11.26 8.38
C PHE A 129 0.06 -9.79 8.30
N GLY A 130 -0.81 -9.42 7.37
CA GLY A 130 -1.22 -8.04 7.23
C GLY A 130 -2.66 -7.88 6.81
N THR A 131 -3.14 -6.66 6.96
CA THR A 131 -4.45 -6.24 6.51
C THR A 131 -4.40 -4.82 5.99
N SER A 132 -5.26 -4.52 5.03
CA SER A 132 -5.59 -3.17 4.60
C SER A 132 -7.10 -3.02 4.67
N ASP A 133 -7.55 -1.86 5.15
CA ASP A 133 -8.96 -1.53 5.29
C ASP A 133 -9.79 -2.67 5.95
N PRO A 134 -9.37 -3.17 7.14
CA PRO A 134 -10.02 -4.31 7.78
C PRO A 134 -11.44 -3.99 8.24
N PHE A 135 -11.76 -2.73 8.49
CA PHE A 135 -12.98 -2.31 9.18
C PHE A 135 -13.61 -1.11 8.49
N THR A 136 -14.91 -1.19 8.23
CA THR A 136 -15.72 -0.05 7.79
C THR A 136 -16.79 0.27 8.83
N SER A 137 -16.98 1.55 9.12
CA SER A 137 -18.05 2.03 10.00
C SER A 137 -19.40 2.18 9.30
N SER A 138 -19.42 2.14 7.97
CA SER A 138 -20.64 2.28 7.18
C SER A 138 -21.57 1.09 7.43
N GLY A 139 -22.82 1.34 7.83
CA GLY A 139 -23.81 0.28 8.08
C GLY A 139 -23.71 -0.45 9.43
N GLY A 140 -23.14 0.19 10.47
CA GLY A 140 -23.13 -0.35 11.83
C GLY A 140 -21.82 -1.01 12.29
N GLY A 141 -20.75 -0.89 11.48
CA GLY A 141 -19.43 -1.41 11.82
C GLY A 141 -19.27 -2.89 11.45
N SER A 142 -18.39 -3.21 10.50
CA SER A 142 -18.09 -4.60 10.16
C SER A 142 -16.63 -4.80 9.77
N ILE A 143 -16.07 -5.94 10.17
CA ILE A 143 -14.74 -6.40 9.74
C ILE A 143 -14.89 -7.17 8.43
N GLY A 144 -14.08 -6.83 7.44
CA GLY A 144 -14.09 -7.50 6.14
C GLY A 144 -15.44 -7.39 5.43
N SER A 145 -15.99 -6.17 5.38
CA SER A 145 -17.27 -5.88 4.75
C SER A 145 -17.35 -6.43 3.32
N THR A 146 -18.49 -7.03 2.97
CA THR A 146 -18.68 -7.62 1.64
C THR A 146 -18.94 -6.57 0.56
N GLU A 147 -19.46 -5.40 0.96
CA GLU A 147 -19.93 -4.30 0.12
C GLU A 147 -19.66 -2.94 0.81
N GLY A 148 -19.86 -1.83 0.11
CA GLY A 148 -19.67 -0.48 0.67
C GLY A 148 -18.21 -0.01 0.70
N ASN A 149 -17.86 0.87 1.65
CA ASN A 149 -16.60 1.64 1.67
C ASN A 149 -15.35 0.85 2.07
N GLY A 150 -15.34 -0.47 1.89
CA GLY A 150 -14.19 -1.35 2.15
C GLY A 150 -13.30 -1.53 0.92
N TYR A 151 -13.00 -0.45 0.19
CA TYR A 151 -12.43 -0.48 -1.17
C TYR A 151 -11.08 -1.18 -1.26
N TYR A 152 -10.29 -1.13 -0.20
CA TYR A 152 -8.97 -1.77 -0.13
C TYR A 152 -8.94 -2.92 0.88
N SER A 153 -10.13 -3.46 1.21
CA SER A 153 -10.28 -4.46 2.27
C SER A 153 -9.63 -5.78 1.87
N ARG A 154 -8.58 -6.14 2.60
CA ARG A 154 -7.84 -7.38 2.41
C ARG A 154 -7.17 -7.85 3.68
N PHE A 155 -6.96 -9.15 3.74
CA PHE A 155 -6.12 -9.85 4.70
C PHE A 155 -5.13 -10.67 3.92
N TYR A 156 -3.90 -10.77 4.38
CA TYR A 156 -2.89 -11.54 3.66
C TYR A 156 -1.88 -12.17 4.61
N ALA A 157 -1.28 -13.26 4.11
CA ALA A 157 -0.04 -13.80 4.62
C ALA A 157 1.01 -13.68 3.52
N ALA A 158 2.22 -13.28 3.88
CA ALA A 158 3.34 -13.20 2.96
C ALA A 158 4.57 -13.86 3.56
N ALA A 159 5.35 -14.53 2.73
CA ALA A 159 6.63 -15.11 3.05
C ALA A 159 7.70 -14.54 2.10
N THR A 160 8.85 -14.16 2.66
CA THR A 160 10.04 -13.77 1.87
C THR A 160 11.23 -14.61 2.27
N LYS A 161 12.05 -15.02 1.29
CA LYS A 161 13.39 -15.57 1.50
C LYS A 161 14.39 -14.86 0.62
N HIS A 162 15.55 -14.50 1.17
CA HIS A 162 16.67 -14.00 0.38
C HIS A 162 17.72 -15.10 0.20
N ILE A 163 18.22 -15.20 -1.03
CA ILE A 163 19.22 -16.19 -1.45
C ILE A 163 20.37 -15.44 -2.09
N SER A 164 21.54 -15.47 -1.44
CA SER A 164 22.76 -14.88 -2.00
C SER A 164 23.33 -15.78 -3.10
N ILE A 165 23.61 -15.21 -4.26
CA ILE A 165 24.25 -15.86 -5.40
C ILE A 165 25.51 -15.06 -5.77
N GLY A 166 26.67 -15.52 -5.28
CA GLY A 166 27.92 -14.81 -5.44
C GLY A 166 27.92 -13.46 -4.72
N LYS A 167 27.95 -12.36 -5.48
CA LYS A 167 27.88 -10.98 -4.95
C LYS A 167 26.46 -10.39 -4.98
N GLU A 168 25.52 -11.09 -5.62
CA GLU A 168 24.15 -10.64 -5.80
C GLU A 168 23.21 -11.34 -4.81
N GLU A 169 22.01 -10.80 -4.64
CA GLU A 169 20.96 -11.38 -3.81
C GLU A 169 19.65 -11.48 -4.59
N ILE A 170 18.99 -12.65 -4.50
CA ILE A 170 17.66 -12.88 -5.06
C ILE A 170 16.65 -12.99 -3.92
N GLY A 171 15.65 -12.11 -3.92
CA GLY A 171 14.47 -12.19 -3.06
C GLY A 171 13.37 -13.03 -3.70
N VAL A 172 12.92 -14.08 -3.02
CA VAL A 172 11.77 -14.90 -3.40
C VAL A 172 10.62 -14.59 -2.47
N HIS A 173 9.49 -14.19 -3.04
CA HIS A 173 8.30 -13.77 -2.29
C HIS A 173 7.09 -14.61 -2.67
N LEU A 174 6.35 -15.08 -1.68
CA LEU A 174 5.08 -15.77 -1.84
C LEU A 174 4.04 -15.07 -0.99
N SER A 175 2.88 -14.74 -1.54
CA SER A 175 1.77 -14.16 -0.78
C SER A 175 0.45 -14.82 -1.11
N TYR A 176 -0.41 -14.85 -0.10
CA TYR A 176 -1.80 -15.28 -0.20
C TYR A 176 -2.70 -14.17 0.31
N LEU A 177 -3.68 -13.77 -0.50
CA LEU A 177 -4.61 -12.69 -0.20
C LEU A 177 -6.01 -13.24 -0.06
N TYR A 178 -6.72 -12.73 0.93
CA TYR A 178 -8.09 -13.09 1.27
C TYR A 178 -8.93 -11.85 1.50
N ASN A 179 -10.10 -11.80 0.87
CA ASN A 179 -11.16 -10.85 1.21
C ASN A 179 -12.54 -11.46 0.91
N LYS A 180 -13.58 -10.85 1.46
CA LYS A 180 -14.98 -11.27 1.24
C LYS A 180 -15.73 -10.34 0.27
N ARG A 181 -15.02 -9.47 -0.44
CA ARG A 181 -15.62 -8.48 -1.34
C ARG A 181 -16.30 -9.19 -2.50
N LYS A 182 -17.54 -8.81 -2.79
CA LYS A 182 -18.26 -9.34 -3.95
C LYS A 182 -17.71 -8.77 -5.26
N GLU A 183 -17.30 -7.51 -5.22
CA GLU A 183 -16.90 -6.73 -6.40
C GLU A 183 -15.48 -7.09 -6.90
N TYR A 184 -14.56 -7.52 -6.02
CA TYR A 184 -13.19 -7.87 -6.40
C TYR A 184 -12.55 -8.84 -5.39
N LYS A 185 -12.47 -10.12 -5.76
CA LYS A 185 -11.91 -11.15 -4.87
C LYS A 185 -10.38 -11.18 -4.82
N LEU A 186 -9.70 -10.55 -5.79
CA LEU A 186 -8.25 -10.68 -5.99
C LEU A 186 -7.46 -9.36 -5.86
N ASN A 187 -8.12 -8.20 -5.92
CA ASN A 187 -7.47 -6.88 -5.97
C ASN A 187 -7.91 -5.95 -4.82
N GLY A 188 -7.85 -6.44 -3.59
CA GLY A 188 -7.89 -5.56 -2.41
C GLY A 188 -6.54 -4.91 -2.20
#